data_AF-A0A6S7LIV9-F1
#
_entry.id   AF-A0A6S7LIV9-F1
#
_cell.length_a   1.000
_cell.length_b   1.000
_cell.length_c   1.000
_cell.angle_alpha   90.00
_cell.angle_beta   90.00
_cell.angle_gamma   90.00
#
_symmetry.space_group_name_H-M   'P 1'
#
loop_
_entity.id
_entity.type
_entity.pdbx_description
1 polymer ?
#
loop_
_entity_poly.entity_id
_entity_poly.type
_entity_poly.pdbx_seq_one_letter_code
_entity_poly.pdbx_strand_id
1 'polypeptide(L)'
;MEHMKPMGRVAENWMKWRQRWNLYAKASGADEKDEEIQCAIFLHTIGEEALEIYDTFTFTETEQDKIEPLIQKFESYCTPRKNTTYERYILNTCVQNGRKLDAFILNLRNKAKTCESESLTDSLIKDRIVSGIDSNSIRERLLRDNDLTLEKAIIIVRAAETSKTQVQKLNNLSLEVESIHKNFE
;
A
#
# COMPACT_ATOMS: atom_id res chain seq x y z
N MET A 1 -20.76 0.98 6.34
CA MET A 1 -19.42 1.44 5.88
C MET A 1 -18.58 1.69 7.11
N GLU A 2 -17.29 1.33 7.14
CA GLU A 2 -16.43 1.62 8.32
C GLU A 2 -16.13 3.12 8.37
N HIS A 3 -16.26 3.75 9.55
CA HIS A 3 -16.11 5.20 9.75
C HIS A 3 -14.65 5.67 9.62
N MET A 4 -14.46 6.98 9.39
CA MET A 4 -13.17 7.63 9.39
C MET A 4 -12.63 7.74 10.82
N LYS A 5 -11.35 7.43 11.01
CA LYS A 5 -10.67 7.52 12.31
C LYS A 5 -9.76 8.76 12.34
N PRO A 6 -10.14 9.84 13.04
CA PRO A 6 -9.38 11.09 13.08
C PRO A 6 -8.16 11.08 14.02
N MET A 7 -7.86 9.95 14.67
CA MET A 7 -6.68 9.78 15.53
C MET A 7 -5.63 8.83 14.92
N GLY A 8 -4.38 8.94 15.39
CA GLY A 8 -3.26 8.10 14.93
C GLY A 8 -2.72 8.51 13.56
N ARG A 9 -2.64 7.57 12.60
CA ARG A 9 -2.21 7.84 11.21
C ARG A 9 -3.33 8.51 10.40
N VAL A 10 -3.71 9.73 10.80
CA VAL A 10 -4.88 10.46 10.28
C VAL A 10 -4.90 10.54 8.75
N ALA A 11 -3.77 10.89 8.13
CA ALA A 11 -3.65 10.96 6.67
C ALA A 11 -3.91 9.60 5.99
N GLU A 12 -3.41 8.50 6.55
CA GLU A 12 -3.64 7.16 6.00
C GLU A 12 -5.10 6.71 6.19
N ASN A 13 -5.68 7.00 7.36
CA ASN A 13 -7.08 6.70 7.65
C ASN A 13 -8.01 7.45 6.70
N TRP A 14 -7.74 8.75 6.46
CA TRP A 14 -8.43 9.57 5.48
C TRP A 14 -8.34 8.96 4.08
N MET A 15 -7.14 8.63 3.59
CA MET A 15 -6.97 8.04 2.25
C MET A 15 -7.74 6.73 2.09
N LYS A 16 -7.69 5.84 3.08
CA LYS A 16 -8.43 4.57 3.07
C LYS A 16 -9.94 4.80 3.06
N TRP A 17 -10.42 5.72 3.91
CA TRP A 17 -11.84 6.03 4.00
C TRP A 17 -12.33 6.71 2.72
N ARG A 18 -11.59 7.69 2.18
CA ARG A 18 -11.89 8.38 0.92
C ARG A 18 -12.00 7.42 -0.25
N GLN A 19 -11.11 6.43 -0.34
CA GLN A 19 -11.19 5.38 -1.34
C GLN A 19 -12.50 4.56 -1.21
N ARG A 20 -12.88 4.20 0.02
CA ARG A 20 -14.14 3.47 0.28
C ARG A 20 -15.36 4.33 -0.04
N TRP A 21 -15.32 5.62 0.26
CA TRP A 21 -16.38 6.58 -0.07
C TRP A 21 -16.60 6.63 -1.57
N ASN A 22 -15.54 6.79 -2.37
CA ASN A 22 -15.66 6.85 -3.83
C ASN A 22 -16.31 5.58 -4.42
N LEU A 23 -15.93 4.41 -3.89
CA LEU A 23 -16.53 3.13 -4.29
C LEU A 23 -18.01 3.05 -3.89
N TYR A 24 -18.33 3.46 -2.67
CA TYR A 24 -19.70 3.46 -2.15
C TYR A 24 -20.60 4.44 -2.91
N ALA A 25 -20.15 5.68 -3.11
CA ALA A 25 -20.90 6.71 -3.80
C ALA A 25 -21.29 6.25 -5.21
N LYS A 26 -20.32 5.72 -5.96
CA LYS A 26 -20.54 5.15 -7.29
C LYS A 26 -21.45 3.93 -7.29
N ALA A 27 -21.27 3.00 -6.35
CA ALA A 27 -22.07 1.77 -6.29
C ALA A 27 -23.53 2.03 -5.88
N SER A 28 -23.76 3.06 -5.07
CA SER A 28 -25.10 3.43 -4.58
C SER A 28 -25.81 4.46 -5.46
N GLY A 29 -25.12 5.05 -6.45
CA GLY A 29 -25.61 6.19 -7.23
C GLY A 29 -25.72 7.47 -6.40
N ALA A 30 -25.00 7.56 -5.29
CA ALA A 30 -24.96 8.79 -4.48
C ALA A 30 -24.20 9.91 -5.19
N ASP A 31 -23.24 9.58 -6.07
CA ASP A 31 -22.50 10.53 -6.90
C ASP A 31 -23.34 11.19 -8.01
N GLU A 32 -24.52 10.63 -8.29
CA GLU A 32 -25.49 11.17 -9.26
C GLU A 32 -26.56 12.06 -8.60
N LYS A 33 -26.56 12.19 -7.27
CA LYS A 33 -27.52 13.02 -6.53
C LYS A 33 -27.13 14.50 -6.55
N ASP A 34 -28.07 15.36 -6.18
CA ASP A 34 -27.77 16.77 -5.92
C ASP A 34 -26.71 16.93 -4.83
N GLU A 35 -25.83 17.92 -4.97
CA GLU A 35 -24.64 18.07 -4.11
C GLU A 35 -24.97 18.18 -2.61
N GLU A 36 -26.08 18.82 -2.25
CA GLU A 36 -26.56 18.89 -0.87
C GLU A 36 -26.85 17.49 -0.29
N ILE A 37 -27.49 16.63 -1.08
CA ILE A 37 -27.75 15.23 -0.72
C ILE A 37 -26.43 14.46 -0.65
N GLN A 38 -25.49 14.71 -1.57
CA GLN A 38 -24.16 14.10 -1.50
C GLN A 38 -23.44 14.45 -0.20
N CYS A 39 -23.45 15.73 0.20
CA CYS A 39 -22.89 16.22 1.46
C CYS A 39 -23.54 15.53 2.66
N ALA A 40 -24.87 15.44 2.69
CA ALA A 40 -25.59 14.76 3.77
C ALA A 40 -25.21 13.26 3.88
N ILE A 41 -25.14 12.55 2.74
CA ILE A 41 -24.73 11.13 2.71
C ILE A 41 -23.26 11.00 3.14
N PHE A 42 -22.38 11.91 2.71
CA PHE A 42 -20.98 11.94 3.09
C PHE A 42 -20.82 12.10 4.61
N LEU A 43 -21.46 13.11 5.20
CA LEU A 43 -21.42 13.41 6.62
C LEU A 43 -22.06 12.29 7.46
N HIS A 44 -23.11 11.65 6.96
CA HIS A 44 -23.70 10.50 7.63
C HIS A 44 -22.79 9.27 7.66
N THR A 45 -21.97 9.07 6.63
CA THR A 45 -21.11 7.87 6.49
C THR A 45 -19.70 8.04 7.03
N ILE A 46 -19.25 9.29 7.26
CA ILE A 46 -17.90 9.57 7.76
C ILE A 46 -17.75 9.23 9.25
N GLY A 47 -18.84 9.32 10.02
CA GLY A 47 -18.91 8.93 11.42
C GLY A 47 -18.75 10.10 12.40
N GLU A 48 -19.16 9.87 13.65
CA GLU A 48 -19.32 10.87 14.71
C GLU A 48 -18.04 11.66 15.02
N GLU A 49 -16.90 10.98 15.21
CA GLU A 49 -15.63 11.67 15.50
C GLU A 49 -15.19 12.62 14.36
N ALA A 50 -15.59 12.34 13.11
CA ALA A 50 -15.31 13.21 11.98
C ALA A 50 -16.35 14.34 11.83
N LEU A 51 -17.56 14.16 12.37
CA LEU A 51 -18.55 15.25 12.48
C LEU A 51 -18.07 16.32 13.46
N GLU A 52 -17.44 15.93 14.58
CA GLU A 52 -16.82 16.90 15.50
C GLU A 52 -15.77 17.78 14.80
N ILE A 53 -15.05 17.21 13.82
CA ILE A 53 -14.10 17.98 12.99
C ILE A 53 -14.85 18.88 12.01
N TYR A 54 -15.91 18.37 11.38
CA TYR A 54 -16.75 19.16 10.48
C TYR A 54 -17.32 20.40 11.17
N ASP A 55 -17.72 20.30 12.44
CA ASP A 55 -18.24 21.42 13.23
C ASP A 55 -17.20 22.54 13.42
N THR A 56 -15.91 22.26 13.21
CA THR A 56 -14.83 23.27 13.23
C THR A 56 -14.61 23.96 11.88
N PHE A 57 -15.23 23.48 10.81
CA PHE A 57 -15.03 24.02 9.47
C PHE A 57 -15.84 25.29 9.24
N THR A 58 -15.26 26.20 8.48
CA THR A 58 -15.94 27.39 7.98
C THR A 58 -16.06 27.29 6.47
N PHE A 59 -17.28 27.49 5.99
CA PHE A 59 -17.63 27.49 4.57
C PHE A 59 -18.09 28.89 4.16
N THR A 60 -17.69 29.30 2.97
CA THR A 60 -18.27 30.46 2.29
C THR A 60 -19.62 30.09 1.67
N GLU A 61 -20.43 31.09 1.31
CA GLU A 61 -21.74 30.86 0.65
C GLU A 61 -21.62 30.01 -0.63
N THR A 62 -20.51 30.16 -1.37
CA THR A 62 -20.26 29.40 -2.60
C THR A 62 -19.76 27.98 -2.37
N GLU A 63 -19.24 27.69 -1.17
CA GLU A 63 -18.74 26.36 -0.80
C GLU A 63 -19.79 25.52 -0.06
N GLN A 64 -20.78 26.18 0.54
CA GLN A 64 -21.80 25.51 1.33
C GLN A 64 -22.59 24.51 0.46
N ASP A 65 -22.85 23.35 1.03
CA ASP A 65 -23.57 22.24 0.39
C ASP A 65 -22.93 21.72 -0.90
N LYS A 66 -21.66 22.05 -1.15
CA LYS A 66 -20.86 21.53 -2.26
C LYS A 66 -19.95 20.40 -1.79
N ILE A 67 -20.09 19.25 -2.44
CA ILE A 67 -19.38 18.02 -2.07
C ILE A 67 -17.85 18.19 -2.17
N GLU A 68 -17.37 18.86 -3.22
CA GLU A 68 -15.95 19.01 -3.48
C GLU A 68 -15.25 19.90 -2.43
N PRO A 69 -15.74 21.12 -2.11
CA PRO A 69 -15.25 21.90 -0.97
C PRO A 69 -15.27 21.16 0.37
N LEU A 70 -16.34 20.41 0.66
CA LEU A 70 -16.43 19.59 1.87
C LEU A 70 -15.28 18.58 1.96
N ILE A 71 -15.05 17.82 0.89
CA ILE A 71 -13.95 16.85 0.79
C ILE A 71 -12.60 17.55 0.96
N GLN A 72 -12.41 18.70 0.31
CA GLN A 72 -11.14 19.45 0.38
C GLN A 72 -10.84 19.96 1.79
N LYS A 73 -11.84 20.37 2.57
CA LYS A 73 -11.64 20.77 3.97
C LYS A 73 -11.18 19.59 4.83
N PHE A 74 -11.81 18.42 4.67
CA PHE A 74 -11.37 17.20 5.34
C PHE A 74 -9.96 16.79 4.91
N GLU A 75 -9.66 16.85 3.61
CA GLU A 75 -8.33 16.55 3.10
C GLU A 75 -7.28 17.52 3.65
N SER A 76 -7.60 18.81 3.74
CA SER A 76 -6.74 19.86 4.32
C SER A 76 -6.56 19.70 5.83
N TYR A 77 -7.54 19.16 6.56
CA TYR A 77 -7.39 18.83 7.96
C TYR A 77 -6.48 17.60 8.17
N CYS A 78 -6.63 16.58 7.31
CA CYS A 78 -5.96 15.30 7.46
C CYS A 78 -4.53 15.28 6.90
N THR A 79 -4.24 16.07 5.86
CA THR A 79 -2.97 16.03 5.09
C THR A 79 -1.78 16.66 5.83
N PRO A 80 -1.89 17.84 6.49
CA PRO A 80 -0.77 18.45 7.23
C PRO A 80 -0.24 17.56 8.37
N ARG A 81 -1.04 16.58 8.82
CA ARG A 81 -0.65 15.60 9.84
C ARG A 81 0.11 14.40 9.25
N LYS A 82 0.40 14.39 7.95
CA LYS A 82 1.22 13.36 7.29
C LYS A 82 2.70 13.63 7.60
N ASN A 83 3.25 12.93 8.58
CA ASN A 83 4.69 12.99 8.87
C ASN A 83 5.46 12.17 7.84
N THR A 84 5.91 12.81 6.77
CA THR A 84 6.59 12.13 5.65
C THR A 84 7.93 11.53 6.04
N THR A 85 8.64 12.13 7.00
CA THR A 85 9.85 11.55 7.60
C THR A 85 9.54 10.22 8.28
N TYR A 86 8.46 10.14 9.06
CA TYR A 86 8.03 8.90 9.69
C TYR A 86 7.62 7.84 8.66
N GLU A 87 6.84 8.23 7.64
CA GLU A 87 6.42 7.30 6.57
C GLU A 87 7.62 6.75 5.79
N ARG A 88 8.61 7.59 5.47
CA ARG A 88 9.88 7.16 4.89
C ARG A 88 10.66 6.25 5.82
N TYR A 89 10.70 6.54 7.12
CA TYR A 89 11.33 5.67 8.11
C TYR A 89 10.68 4.28 8.14
N ILE A 90 9.35 4.22 8.12
CA ILE A 90 8.60 2.96 8.06
C ILE A 90 8.85 2.20 6.76
N LEU A 91 8.93 2.87 5.62
CA LEU A 91 9.31 2.24 4.35
C LEU A 91 10.75 1.71 4.42
N ASN A 92 11.68 2.52 4.91
CA ASN A 92 13.11 2.21 4.98
C ASN A 92 13.45 1.13 6.02
N THR A 93 12.55 0.81 6.94
CA THR A 93 12.71 -0.29 7.90
C THR A 93 12.08 -1.60 7.41
N CYS A 94 11.43 -1.62 6.25
CA CYS A 94 10.81 -2.83 5.71
C CYS A 94 11.83 -3.83 5.17
N VAL A 95 11.67 -5.07 5.58
CA VAL A 95 12.44 -6.23 5.13
C VAL A 95 11.49 -7.36 4.69
N GLN A 96 11.98 -8.28 3.87
CA GLN A 96 11.22 -9.38 3.30
C GLN A 96 10.70 -10.33 4.40
N ASN A 97 11.55 -10.66 5.38
CA ASN A 97 11.20 -11.43 6.59
C ASN A 97 10.47 -12.75 6.27
N GLY A 98 11.02 -13.52 5.34
CA GLY A 98 10.49 -14.82 4.90
C GLY A 98 9.24 -14.75 4.03
N ARG A 99 8.69 -13.55 3.75
CA ARG A 99 7.51 -13.40 2.87
C ARG A 99 7.91 -13.68 1.42
N LYS A 100 6.97 -14.25 0.65
CA LYS A 100 7.10 -14.31 -0.82
C LYS A 100 7.28 -12.92 -1.42
N LEU A 101 8.03 -12.83 -2.51
CA LEU A 101 8.32 -11.56 -3.18
C LEU A 101 7.07 -10.72 -3.45
N ASP A 102 6.00 -11.30 -4.00
CA ASP A 102 4.80 -10.53 -4.38
C ASP A 102 4.13 -9.89 -3.15
N ALA A 103 4.11 -10.59 -2.00
CA ALA A 103 3.60 -10.04 -0.75
C ALA A 103 4.50 -8.93 -0.19
N PHE A 104 5.81 -9.06 -0.36
CA PHE A 104 6.77 -8.02 0.01
C PHE A 104 6.62 -6.77 -0.86
N ILE A 105 6.54 -6.92 -2.19
CA ILE A 105 6.32 -5.80 -3.13
C ILE A 105 5.00 -5.10 -2.83
N LEU A 106 3.92 -5.84 -2.58
CA LEU A 106 2.62 -5.25 -2.22
C LEU A 106 2.72 -4.39 -0.96
N ASN A 107 3.45 -4.87 0.06
CA ASN A 107 3.68 -4.14 1.29
C ASN A 107 4.46 -2.83 1.03
N LEU A 108 5.55 -2.91 0.24
CA LEU A 108 6.36 -1.74 -0.14
C LEU A 108 5.54 -0.72 -0.94
N ARG A 109 4.75 -1.16 -1.93
CA ARG A 109 3.86 -0.28 -2.71
C ARG A 109 2.86 0.44 -1.82
N ASN A 110 2.25 -0.25 -0.87
CA ASN A 110 1.28 0.36 0.04
C ASN A 110 1.93 1.41 0.95
N LYS A 111 3.16 1.18 1.43
CA LYS A 111 3.91 2.16 2.24
C LYS A 111 4.47 3.32 1.41
N ALA A 112 4.79 3.09 0.14
CA ALA A 112 5.28 4.13 -0.75
C ALA A 112 4.17 5.15 -1.13
N LYS A 113 2.90 4.75 -1.17
CA LYS A 113 1.75 5.67 -1.40
C LYS A 113 1.67 6.82 -0.40
N THR A 114 2.10 6.59 0.83
CA THR A 114 2.14 7.61 1.88
C THR A 114 3.49 8.33 1.95
N CYS A 115 4.42 8.05 1.04
CA CYS A 115 5.60 8.87 0.83
C CYS A 115 5.28 10.03 -0.13
N GLU A 116 6.04 11.12 -0.05
CA GLU A 116 5.69 12.43 -0.60
C GLU A 116 5.87 12.57 -2.13
N SER A 117 6.07 11.47 -2.87
CA SER A 117 6.40 11.57 -4.30
C SER A 117 6.08 10.30 -5.09
N GLU A 118 5.17 10.44 -6.07
CA GLU A 118 4.91 9.41 -7.08
C GLU A 118 6.13 9.16 -7.96
N SER A 119 6.86 10.22 -8.34
CA SER A 119 8.05 10.11 -9.21
C SER A 119 9.20 9.33 -8.58
N LEU A 120 9.32 9.30 -7.25
CA LEU A 120 10.34 8.54 -6.54
C LEU A 120 9.88 7.15 -6.11
N THR A 121 8.59 6.81 -6.27
CA THR A 121 8.00 5.58 -5.72
C THR A 121 8.75 4.34 -6.20
N ASP A 122 8.99 4.22 -7.50
CA ASP A 122 9.68 3.06 -8.07
C ASP A 122 11.14 2.94 -7.63
N SER A 123 11.85 4.08 -7.52
CA SER A 123 13.21 4.10 -7.01
C SER A 123 13.27 3.66 -5.55
N LEU A 124 12.38 4.18 -4.70
CA LEU A 124 12.32 3.84 -3.28
C LEU A 124 11.99 2.35 -3.08
N ILE A 125 11.04 1.81 -3.84
CA ILE A 125 10.71 0.37 -3.78
C ILE A 125 11.90 -0.46 -4.24
N LYS A 126 12.56 -0.09 -5.35
CA LYS A 126 13.75 -0.78 -5.86
C LYS A 126 14.86 -0.79 -4.80
N ASP A 127 15.20 0.36 -4.24
CA ASP A 127 16.25 0.49 -3.23
C ASP A 127 15.92 -0.36 -1.99
N ARG A 128 14.64 -0.41 -1.61
CA ARG A 128 14.18 -1.24 -0.49
C ARG A 128 14.15 -2.73 -0.80
N ILE A 129 13.90 -3.14 -2.05
CA ILE A 129 14.07 -4.55 -2.49
C ILE A 129 15.54 -4.95 -2.33
N VAL A 130 16.48 -4.16 -2.88
CA VAL A 130 17.92 -4.46 -2.81
C VAL A 130 18.38 -4.60 -1.36
N SER A 131 18.07 -3.61 -0.53
CA SER A 131 18.54 -3.58 0.86
C SER A 131 17.74 -4.49 1.79
N GLY A 132 16.47 -4.83 1.46
CA GLY A 132 15.53 -5.51 2.35
C GLY A 132 15.23 -6.96 2.03
N ILE A 133 15.76 -7.50 0.93
CA ILE A 133 15.62 -8.92 0.59
C ILE A 133 16.42 -9.81 1.57
N ASP A 134 15.91 -11.00 1.86
CA ASP A 134 16.55 -11.92 2.82
C ASP A 134 17.83 -12.57 2.26
N SER A 135 17.87 -12.81 0.95
CA SER A 135 18.97 -13.53 0.30
C SER A 135 20.14 -12.60 -0.05
N ASN A 136 21.26 -12.77 0.64
CA ASN A 136 22.51 -12.05 0.34
C ASN A 136 23.01 -12.30 -1.09
N SER A 137 22.90 -13.53 -1.61
CA SER A 137 23.33 -13.85 -2.98
C SER A 137 22.48 -13.15 -4.05
N ILE A 138 21.17 -13.02 -3.82
CA ILE A 138 20.31 -12.23 -4.70
C ILE A 138 20.64 -10.74 -4.56
N ARG A 139 20.88 -10.24 -3.35
CA ARG A 139 21.30 -8.85 -3.12
C ARG A 139 22.59 -8.52 -3.88
N GLU A 140 23.61 -9.37 -3.80
CA GLU A 140 24.85 -9.22 -4.56
C GLU A 140 24.60 -9.18 -6.07
N ARG A 141 23.72 -10.05 -6.58
CA ARG A 141 23.36 -10.06 -8.00
C ARG A 141 22.67 -8.77 -8.43
N LEU A 142 21.77 -8.22 -7.61
CA LEU A 142 21.11 -6.95 -7.88
C LEU A 142 22.11 -5.79 -7.92
N LEU A 143 23.06 -5.74 -6.98
CA LEU A 143 24.08 -4.69 -6.88
C LEU A 143 25.09 -4.68 -8.04
N ARG A 144 25.18 -5.75 -8.85
CA ARG A 144 26.05 -5.81 -10.04
C ARG A 144 25.44 -5.12 -11.26
N ASP A 145 24.14 -4.85 -11.27
CA ASP A 145 23.46 -4.17 -12.38
C ASP A 145 23.48 -2.65 -12.13
N ASN A 146 24.32 -1.93 -12.89
CA ASN A 146 24.43 -0.48 -12.78
C ASN A 146 23.19 0.26 -13.30
N ASP A 147 22.38 -0.39 -14.15
CA ASP A 147 21.15 0.15 -14.74
C ASP A 147 19.91 -0.56 -14.19
N LEU A 148 19.95 -0.92 -12.90
CA LEU A 148 18.88 -1.66 -12.24
C LEU A 148 17.60 -0.80 -12.14
N THR A 149 16.54 -1.29 -12.78
CA THR A 149 15.18 -0.76 -12.65
C THR A 149 14.37 -1.59 -11.66
N LEU A 150 13.24 -1.06 -11.16
CA LEU A 150 12.31 -1.82 -10.32
C LEU A 150 11.86 -3.11 -11.04
N GLU A 151 11.50 -3.01 -12.32
CA GLU A 151 11.07 -4.16 -13.12
C GLU A 151 12.16 -5.24 -13.22
N LYS A 152 13.41 -4.86 -13.55
CA LYS A 152 14.54 -5.79 -13.58
C LYS A 152 14.77 -6.45 -12.23
N ALA A 153 14.72 -5.69 -11.15
CA ALA A 153 14.87 -6.22 -9.79
C ALA A 153 13.80 -7.28 -9.49
N ILE A 154 12.53 -7.00 -9.82
CA ILE A 154 11.42 -7.95 -9.63
C ILE A 154 11.65 -9.24 -10.43
N ILE A 155 12.08 -9.13 -11.70
CA ILE A 155 12.37 -10.29 -12.55
C ILE A 155 13.49 -11.15 -11.95
N ILE A 156 14.60 -10.53 -11.53
CA ILE A 156 15.75 -11.23 -10.96
C ILE A 156 15.34 -11.99 -9.69
N VAL A 157 14.62 -11.35 -8.77
CA VAL A 157 14.20 -11.97 -7.51
C VAL A 157 13.18 -13.08 -7.76
N ARG A 158 12.19 -12.85 -8.63
CA ARG A 158 11.16 -13.85 -8.95
C ARG A 158 11.75 -15.09 -9.61
N ALA A 159 12.70 -14.90 -10.53
CA ALA A 159 13.43 -16.01 -11.14
C ALA A 159 14.16 -16.84 -10.08
N ALA A 160 14.84 -16.18 -9.12
CA ALA A 160 15.54 -16.87 -8.05
C ALA A 160 14.60 -17.64 -7.10
N GLU A 161 13.45 -17.08 -6.71
CA GLU A 161 12.43 -17.80 -5.92
C GLU A 161 11.89 -19.03 -6.67
N THR A 162 11.65 -18.89 -7.97
CA THR A 162 11.15 -19.97 -8.83
C THR A 162 12.20 -21.08 -8.96
N SER A 163 13.45 -20.75 -9.29
CA SER A 163 14.54 -21.71 -9.40
C SER A 163 14.77 -22.45 -8.08
N LYS A 164 14.73 -21.75 -6.93
CA LYS A 164 14.87 -22.38 -5.61
C LYS A 164 13.78 -23.41 -5.37
N THR A 165 12.53 -23.08 -5.70
CA THR A 165 11.39 -23.99 -5.57
C THR A 165 11.53 -25.20 -6.50
N GLN A 166 11.96 -25.00 -7.75
CA GLN A 166 12.16 -26.08 -8.72
C GLN A 166 13.29 -27.03 -8.29
N VAL A 167 14.43 -26.48 -7.84
CA VAL A 167 15.55 -27.29 -7.32
C VAL A 167 15.14 -28.09 -6.08
N GLN A 168 14.37 -27.50 -5.17
CA GLN A 168 13.83 -28.24 -4.01
C GLN A 168 12.94 -29.41 -4.42
N LYS A 169 12.07 -29.21 -5.43
CA LYS A 169 11.23 -30.30 -5.96
C LYS A 169 12.07 -31.42 -6.59
N LEU A 170 13.09 -31.06 -7.38
CA LEU A 170 14.00 -32.05 -7.98
C LEU A 170 14.73 -32.87 -6.90
N ASN A 171 15.24 -32.22 -5.86
CA ASN A 171 15.93 -32.91 -4.77
C ASN A 171 15.00 -33.88 -4.01
N ASN A 172 13.75 -33.48 -3.77
CA ASN A 172 12.76 -34.34 -3.12
C ASN A 172 12.41 -35.57 -3.98
N LEU A 173 12.24 -35.38 -5.29
CA LEU A 173 12.02 -36.49 -6.23
C LEU A 173 13.19 -37.48 -6.23
N SER A 174 14.43 -37.00 -6.18
CA SER A 174 15.61 -37.86 -6.08
C SER A 174 15.62 -38.70 -4.79
N LEU A 175 15.26 -38.11 -3.65
CA LEU A 175 15.20 -38.81 -2.35
C LEU A 175 14.09 -39.89 -2.32
N GLU A 176 12.95 -39.64 -2.97
CA GLU A 176 11.87 -40.63 -3.10
C GLU A 176 12.34 -41.85 -3.91
N VAL A 177 13.05 -41.64 -5.02
CA VAL A 177 13.61 -42.72 -5.85
C VAL A 177 14.61 -43.56 -5.06
N GLU A 178 15.54 -42.94 -4.33
CA GLU A 178 16.51 -43.65 -3.49
C GLU A 178 15.84 -44.47 -2.38
N SER A 179 14.75 -43.96 -1.81
CA SER A 179 13.99 -44.65 -0.75
C SER A 179 13.24 -45.87 -1.27
N ILE A 180 12.73 -45.80 -2.50
CA ILE A 180 12.10 -46.94 -3.18
C ILE A 180 13.14 -48.05 -3.39
N HIS A 181 14.33 -47.72 -3.93
CA HIS A 181 15.37 -48.72 -4.18
C HIS A 181 15.83 -49.46 -2.91
N LYS A 182 15.93 -48.79 -1.77
CA LYS A 182 16.31 -49.42 -0.49
C LYS A 182 15.26 -50.35 0.10
N ASN A 183 13.99 -50.24 -0.29
CA ASN A 183 12.91 -51.09 0.22
C ASN A 183 12.75 -52.41 -0.57
N PHE A 184 13.51 -52.59 -1.65
CA PHE A 184 13.50 -53.79 -2.50
C PHE A 184 14.80 -54.62 -2.42
N GLU A 185 15.70 -54.27 -1.49
CA GLU A 185 16.87 -55.08 -1.08
C GLU A 185 16.60 -55.75 0.28
#